data_AF-A0A535T7Y6-F1
#
_entry.id   AF-A0A535T7Y6-F1
#
_cell.length_a   1.000
_cell.length_b   1.000
_cell.length_c   1.000
_cell.angle_alpha   90.00
_cell.angle_beta   90.00
_cell.angle_gamma   90.00
#
_symmetry.space_group_name_H-M   'P 1'
#
loop_
_entity.id
_entity.type
_entity.pdbx_description
1 polymer ?
#
loop_
_entity_poly.entity_id
_entity_poly.type
_entity_poly.pdbx_seq_one_letter_code
_entity_poly.pdbx_strand_id
1 'polypeptide(L)' 'MRKEVELRDRVDSERPVAPLRPAEDAVIIDTDHLDLDQVVDRIVGRVQART' A
#
# COMPACT_ATOMS: atom_id res chain seq x y z
N MET A 1 9.12 15.82 -9.44
CA MET A 1 8.96 14.87 -8.33
C MET A 1 7.49 14.66 -7.99
N ARG A 2 6.80 15.52 -7.23
CA ARG A 2 5.39 15.26 -6.82
C ARG A 2 4.41 15.04 -8.00
N LYS A 3 4.47 15.89 -9.02
CA LYS A 3 3.64 15.77 -10.24
C LYS A 3 3.86 14.48 -11.03
N GLU A 4 5.07 13.93 -10.97
CA GLU A 4 5.42 12.69 -11.68
C GLU A 4 4.87 11.47 -10.95
N VAL A 5 4.95 11.48 -9.61
CA VAL A 5 4.34 10.47 -8.75
C VAL A 5 2.81 10.49 -8.92
N GLU A 6 2.18 11.67 -8.86
CA GLU A 6 0.73 11.82 -9.06
C GLU A 6 0.27 11.33 -10.43
N LEU A 7 1.05 11.61 -11.49
CA LEU A 7 0.74 11.12 -12.83
C LEU A 7 0.83 9.59 -12.91
N ARG A 8 1.88 9.00 -12.32
CA ARG A 8 2.07 7.55 -12.30
C ARG A 8 0.95 6.87 -11.52
N ASP A 9 0.62 7.37 -10.33
CA ASP A 9 -0.41 6.78 -9.48
C ASP A 9 -1.79 6.80 -10.17
N ARG A 10 -2.10 7.89 -10.90
CA ARG A 10 -3.31 7.98 -11.72
C ARG A 10 -3.29 6.95 -12.85
N VAL A 11 -2.20 6.89 -13.60
CA VAL A 11 -2.06 5.93 -14.71
C VAL A 11 -2.22 4.50 -14.21
N ASP A 12 -1.54 4.13 -13.13
CA ASP A 12 -1.58 2.77 -12.59
C ASP A 12 -2.98 2.38 -12.08
N SER A 13 -3.71 3.33 -11.48
CA SER A 13 -5.08 3.10 -10.98
C SER A 13 -6.13 3.01 -12.09
N GLU A 14 -5.93 3.70 -13.22
CA GLU A 14 -6.89 3.76 -14.34
C GLU A 14 -6.63 2.70 -15.44
N ARG A 15 -5.60 1.86 -15.30
CA ARG A 15 -5.24 0.86 -16.33
C ARG A 15 -6.41 -0.11 -16.62
N PRO A 16 -6.73 -0.36 -17.90
CA PRO A 16 -7.85 -1.23 -18.27
C PRO A 16 -7.63 -2.70 -17.92
N VAL A 17 -6.37 -3.11 -17.75
CA VAL A 17 -5.98 -4.49 -17.36
C VAL A 17 -5.11 -4.40 -16.13
N ALA A 18 -5.48 -5.16 -15.09
CA ALA A 18 -4.83 -5.20 -13.78
C ALA A 18 -4.58 -3.80 -13.18
N PRO A 19 -5.64 -2.99 -12.95
CA PRO A 19 -5.49 -1.68 -12.31
C PRO A 19 -4.94 -1.83 -10.90
N LEU A 20 -4.12 -0.86 -10.47
CA LEU A 20 -3.63 -0.79 -9.10
C LEU A 20 -4.80 -0.46 -8.16
N ARG A 21 -5.25 -1.46 -7.39
CA ARG A 21 -6.27 -1.30 -6.36
C ARG A 21 -6.06 -2.33 -5.24
N PRO A 22 -6.41 -2.00 -3.98
CA PRO A 22 -6.39 -2.98 -2.91
C PRO A 22 -7.35 -4.16 -3.18
N ALA A 23 -7.00 -5.35 -2.70
CA ALA A 23 -7.94 -6.47 -2.64
C ALA A 23 -9.03 -6.21 -1.59
N GLU A 24 -10.14 -6.94 -1.68
CA GLU A 24 -11.28 -6.77 -0.76
C GLU A 24 -10.92 -7.10 0.70
N ASP A 25 -10.03 -8.08 0.90
CA ASP A 25 -9.54 -8.51 2.21
C ASP A 25 -8.20 -7.86 2.59
N ALA A 26 -7.71 -6.91 1.77
CA ALA A 26 -6.45 -6.25 2.00
C ALA A 26 -6.50 -5.39 3.27
N VAL A 27 -5.43 -5.47 4.05
CA VAL A 27 -5.19 -4.57 5.18
C VAL A 27 -4.35 -3.40 4.69
N ILE A 28 -4.92 -2.19 4.74
CA ILE A 28 -4.19 -0.96 4.40
C ILE A 28 -3.29 -0.57 5.58
N ILE A 29 -2.01 -0.34 5.28
CA ILE A 29 -1.03 0.18 6.23
C ILE A 29 -0.52 1.50 5.67
N ASP A 30 -0.94 2.61 6.28
CA ASP A 30 -0.40 3.94 6.01
C ASP A 30 0.97 4.09 6.69
N THR A 31 1.96 4.54 5.91
CA THR A 31 3.37 4.64 6.32
C THR A 31 3.90 6.07 6.33
N ASP A 32 3.08 7.09 6.08
CA ASP A 32 3.52 8.49 5.92
C ASP A 32 4.31 9.04 7.13
N HIS A 33 4.09 8.46 8.32
CA HIS A 33 4.72 8.88 9.58
C HIS A 33 5.41 7.73 10.31
N LEU A 34 5.76 6.65 9.59
CA LEU A 34 6.42 5.49 10.16
C LEU A 34 7.85 5.37 9.66
N ASP A 35 8.73 4.93 10.55
CA ASP A 35 10.02 4.40 10.14
C ASP A 35 9.91 2.96 9.64
N LEU A 36 11.00 2.42 9.10
CA LEU A 36 11.03 1.09 8.50
C LEU A 36 10.66 0.00 9.50
N ASP A 37 11.22 0.05 10.70
CA ASP A 37 11.02 -0.98 11.72
C ASP A 37 9.55 -1.00 12.16
N GLN A 38 8.95 0.18 12.34
CA GLN A 38 7.53 0.33 12.65
C GLN A 38 6.61 -0.25 11.56
N VAL A 39 6.97 -0.10 10.28
CA VAL A 39 6.20 -0.69 9.17
C VAL A 39 6.29 -2.22 9.22
N VAL A 40 7.51 -2.76 9.42
CA VAL A 40 7.74 -4.21 9.49
C VAL A 40 6.98 -4.82 10.66
N ASP A 41 7.05 -4.21 11.85
CA ASP A 41 6.34 -4.67 13.04
C ASP A 41 4.82 -4.73 12.82
N ARG A 42 4.25 -3.72 12.14
CA ARG A 42 2.83 -3.72 11.78
C ARG A 42 2.47 -4.87 10.86
N ILE A 43 3.30 -5.17 9.85
CA ILE A 43 3.06 -6.29 8.92
C ILE A 43 3.11 -7.62 9.68
N VAL A 44 4.17 -7.86 10.45
CA VAL A 44 4.38 -9.12 11.18
C VAL A 44 3.27 -9.35 12.20
N GLY A 45 2.90 -8.32 12.97
CA GLY A 45 1.83 -8.43 13.97
C GLY A 45 0.48 -8.82 13.36
N ARG A 46 0.16 -8.34 12.15
CA ARG A 46 -1.09 -8.71 11.45
C ARG A 46 -1.09 -10.16 10.97
N VAL A 47 0.06 -10.68 10.54
CA VAL A 47 0.18 -12.08 10.11
C VAL A 47 0.06 -13.02 11.31
N GLN A 48 0.72 -12.69 12.43
CA GLN A 48 0.67 -13.48 13.65
C GLN A 48 -0.75 -13.54 14.24
N ALA A 49 -1.49 -12.42 14.23
CA ALA A 49 -2.86 -12.37 14.76
C ALA A 49 -3.89 -13.17 13.93
N ARG A 50 -3.54 -13.63 12.73
CA ARG A 50 -4.38 -14.48 11.88
C ARG A 50 -4.12 -15.98 12.07
N THR A 51 -3.12 -16.35 12.87
CA THR A 51 -2.78 -17.75 13.21
C THR A 51 -3.45 -18.12 14.53
#